data_AF-A0A2E6F4A3-F1
#
_entry.id   AF-A0A2E6F4A3-F1
#
_cell.length_a   1.000
_cell.length_b   1.000
_cell.length_c   1.000
_cell.angle_alpha   90.00
_cell.angle_beta   90.00
_cell.angle_gamma   90.00
#
_symmetry.space_group_name_H-M   'P 1'
#
loop_
_entity.id
_entity.type
_entity.pdbx_description
1 polymer ?
#
loop_
_entity_poly.entity_id
_entity_poly.type
_entity_poly.pdbx_seq_one_letter_code
_entity_poly.pdbx_strand_id
1 'polypeptide(L)'
;MVSEWLQNLMVEYNSISLEKKDSYSSVIQMPGIIFEKLIKWALENLPDEILVGFDPNWDRPHLGEVDELFLSQKNKKQLFAGEGYILGEPNIVNRGDSFSVHHIPEEWTDDFFAVDRGPRGGRFTHWLHTHPNAVAIPSGADADAAQYTEGIDMILGIQFSPEGIYPWFDDVEG
;
A
#
# COMPACT_ATOMS: atom_id res chain seq x y z
N MET A 1 -15.57 12.85 -0.78
CA MET A 1 -14.66 14.02 -0.86
C MET A 1 -13.69 13.84 0.27
N VAL A 2 -12.38 13.96 0.00
CA VAL A 2 -11.35 13.74 1.02
C VAL A 2 -11.38 14.86 2.04
N SER A 3 -11.14 14.56 3.31
CA SER A 3 -11.04 15.57 4.36
C SER A 3 -9.92 16.59 4.10
N GLU A 4 -10.14 17.86 4.48
CA GLU A 4 -9.21 18.96 4.18
C GLU A 4 -7.82 18.74 4.80
N TRP A 5 -7.76 18.24 6.04
CA TRP A 5 -6.49 17.96 6.71
C TRP A 5 -5.68 16.90 5.94
N LEU A 6 -6.34 15.86 5.43
CA LEU A 6 -5.66 14.81 4.66
C LEU A 6 -5.24 15.31 3.28
N GLN A 7 -6.03 16.19 2.65
CA GLN A 7 -5.61 16.86 1.42
C GLN A 7 -4.32 17.66 1.61
N ASN A 8 -4.22 18.44 2.70
CA ASN A 8 -3.01 19.21 3.00
C ASN A 8 -1.79 18.30 3.21
N LEU A 9 -1.94 17.19 3.94
CA LEU A 9 -0.86 16.21 4.12
C LEU A 9 -0.44 15.53 2.81
N MET A 10 -1.40 15.18 1.94
CA MET A 10 -1.09 14.60 0.63
C MET A 10 -0.33 15.60 -0.26
N VAL A 11 -0.69 16.88 -0.23
CA VAL A 11 0.03 17.94 -0.96
C VAL A 11 1.46 18.09 -0.44
N GLU A 12 1.64 18.11 0.87
CA GLU A 12 2.96 18.19 1.50
C GLU A 12 3.82 16.96 1.15
N TYR A 13 3.27 15.75 1.29
CA TYR A 13 3.95 14.51 0.94
C TYR A 13 4.38 14.50 -0.53
N ASN A 14 3.48 14.85 -1.45
CA ASN A 14 3.79 14.89 -2.88
C ASN A 14 4.85 15.96 -3.22
N SER A 15 4.86 17.08 -2.51
CA SER A 15 5.88 18.12 -2.69
C SER A 15 7.26 17.61 -2.27
N ILE A 16 7.37 16.97 -1.09
CA ILE A 16 8.61 16.35 -0.61
C ILE A 16 9.06 15.22 -1.54
N SER A 17 8.10 14.39 -2.01
CA SER A 17 8.38 13.31 -2.95
C SER A 17 8.92 13.84 -4.29
N LEU A 18 8.39 14.97 -4.77
CA LEU A 18 8.86 15.62 -5.99
C LEU A 18 10.29 16.14 -5.84
N GLU A 19 10.62 16.78 -4.72
CA GLU A 19 12.01 17.20 -4.42
C GLU A 19 12.98 16.02 -4.38
N LYS A 20 12.48 14.84 -3.99
CA LYS A 20 13.24 13.59 -3.89
C LYS A 20 13.11 12.68 -5.10
N LYS A 21 12.59 13.13 -6.24
CA LYS A 21 12.30 12.23 -7.39
C LYS A 21 13.49 11.42 -7.94
N ASP A 22 14.72 11.87 -7.69
CA ASP A 22 15.94 11.13 -8.03
C ASP A 22 16.32 10.04 -7.00
N SER A 23 15.52 9.83 -5.94
CA SER A 23 15.75 8.81 -4.90
C SER A 23 15.02 7.49 -5.18
N TYR A 24 13.99 7.49 -6.03
CA TYR A 24 13.23 6.30 -6.43
C TYR A 24 13.25 6.09 -7.95
N SER A 25 12.80 4.91 -8.37
CA SER A 25 12.91 4.44 -9.77
C SER A 25 11.59 4.44 -10.54
N SER A 26 10.45 4.63 -9.89
CA SER A 26 9.12 4.72 -10.52
C SER A 26 8.12 5.37 -9.55
N VAL A 27 6.93 5.70 -10.05
CA VAL A 27 5.85 6.35 -9.30
C VAL A 27 4.57 5.52 -9.33
N ILE A 28 3.78 5.66 -8.29
CA ILE A 28 2.43 5.10 -8.19
C ILE A 28 1.46 6.25 -7.99
N GLN A 29 0.36 6.26 -8.73
CA GLN A 29 -0.70 7.24 -8.53
C GLN A 29 -1.86 6.59 -7.76
N MET A 30 -2.06 7.02 -6.51
CA MET A 30 -3.18 6.59 -5.67
C MET A 30 -4.20 7.73 -5.55
N PRO A 31 -5.49 7.50 -5.87
CA PRO A 31 -6.50 8.53 -5.64
C PRO A 31 -6.65 8.83 -4.14
N GLY A 32 -6.74 10.11 -3.77
CA GLY A 32 -6.84 10.49 -2.36
C GLY A 32 -8.06 9.90 -1.62
N ILE A 33 -9.15 9.59 -2.33
CA ILE A 33 -10.32 8.90 -1.75
C ILE A 33 -10.00 7.46 -1.35
N ILE A 34 -9.11 6.80 -2.10
CA ILE A 34 -8.61 5.47 -1.75
C ILE A 34 -7.71 5.59 -0.51
N PHE A 35 -6.79 6.56 -0.49
CA PHE A 35 -5.93 6.78 0.67
C PHE A 35 -6.71 7.09 1.95
N GLU A 36 -7.75 7.93 1.88
CA GLU A 36 -8.64 8.21 3.01
C GLU A 36 -9.32 6.94 3.55
N LYS A 37 -9.75 6.06 2.64
CA LYS A 37 -10.36 4.77 3.01
C LYS A 37 -9.36 3.88 3.74
N LEU A 38 -8.11 3.81 3.28
CA LEU A 38 -7.03 3.04 3.91
C LEU A 38 -6.74 3.57 5.32
N ILE A 39 -6.59 4.88 5.48
CA ILE A 39 -6.35 5.51 6.79
C ILE A 39 -7.50 5.20 7.74
N LYS A 40 -8.74 5.35 7.27
CA LYS A 40 -9.93 5.04 8.08
C LYS A 40 -9.93 3.59 8.54
N TRP A 41 -9.70 2.64 7.63
CA TRP A 41 -9.65 1.23 7.96
C TRP A 41 -8.54 0.87 8.94
N ALA A 42 -7.36 1.46 8.76
CA ALA A 42 -6.26 1.23 9.68
C ALA A 42 -6.61 1.72 11.09
N LEU A 43 -7.17 2.93 11.21
CA LEU A 43 -7.61 3.49 12.49
C LEU A 43 -8.73 2.66 13.15
N GLU A 44 -9.66 2.10 12.36
CA GLU A 44 -10.75 1.24 12.85
C GLU A 44 -10.27 -0.13 13.35
N ASN A 45 -9.09 -0.58 12.92
CA ASN A 45 -8.54 -1.90 13.27
C ASN A 45 -7.36 -1.85 14.24
N LEU A 46 -6.95 -0.67 14.70
CA LEU A 46 -5.93 -0.53 15.74
C LEU A 46 -6.27 -1.40 16.97
N PRO A 47 -5.27 -2.05 17.60
CA PRO A 47 -3.83 -1.95 17.31
C PRO A 47 -3.31 -2.97 16.28
N ASP A 48 -4.20 -3.66 15.56
CA ASP A 48 -3.80 -4.75 14.65
C ASP A 48 -3.36 -4.20 13.28
N GLU A 49 -2.53 -4.98 12.60
CA GLU A 49 -2.19 -4.76 11.20
C GLU A 49 -3.35 -5.23 10.32
N ILE A 50 -3.61 -4.50 9.23
CA ILE A 50 -4.51 -4.93 8.17
C ILE A 50 -3.73 -5.22 6.91
N LEU A 51 -4.16 -6.22 6.14
CA LEU A 51 -3.68 -6.49 4.80
C LEU A 51 -4.73 -6.09 3.78
N VAL A 52 -4.34 -5.28 2.81
CA VAL A 52 -5.21 -4.73 1.77
C VAL A 52 -4.65 -5.09 0.39
N GLY A 53 -5.51 -5.65 -0.45
CA GLY A 53 -5.19 -5.98 -1.84
C GLY A 53 -5.74 -4.95 -2.83
N PHE A 54 -5.01 -4.70 -3.90
CA PHE A 54 -5.38 -3.82 -5.01
C PHE A 54 -5.09 -4.48 -6.35
N ASP A 55 -5.90 -4.14 -7.35
CA ASP A 55 -5.52 -4.31 -8.75
C ASP A 55 -5.32 -2.95 -9.43
N PRO A 56 -4.55 -2.89 -10.52
CA PRO A 56 -4.49 -1.72 -11.36
C PRO A 56 -5.87 -1.41 -11.91
N ASN A 57 -6.24 -0.13 -11.92
CA ASN A 57 -7.44 0.30 -12.63
C ASN A 57 -7.14 0.45 -14.12
N TRP A 58 -7.36 -0.61 -14.89
CA TRP A 58 -7.05 -0.66 -16.33
C TRP A 58 -7.81 0.37 -17.18
N ASP A 59 -8.93 0.90 -16.67
CA ASP A 59 -9.70 1.96 -17.34
C ASP A 59 -9.18 3.37 -17.02
N ARG A 60 -8.25 3.47 -16.08
CA ARG A 60 -7.72 4.74 -15.57
C ARG A 60 -6.19 4.72 -15.57
N PRO A 61 -5.56 5.02 -16.71
CA PRO A 61 -4.12 5.24 -16.75
C PRO A 61 -3.74 6.41 -15.84
N HIS A 62 -2.45 6.48 -15.52
CA HIS A 62 -1.83 7.62 -14.87
C HIS A 62 -2.17 8.94 -15.59
N LEU A 63 -2.20 10.01 -14.80
CA LEU A 63 -2.17 11.36 -15.34
C LEU A 63 -0.78 11.62 -15.92
N GLY A 64 -0.70 11.84 -17.23
CA GLY A 64 0.56 12.01 -17.94
C GLY A 64 1.35 13.23 -17.44
N GLU A 65 0.66 14.32 -17.08
CA GLU A 65 1.30 15.50 -16.52
C GLU A 65 2.00 15.24 -15.18
N VAL A 66 1.50 14.28 -14.40
CA VAL A 66 2.12 13.87 -13.13
C VAL A 66 3.34 13.00 -13.45
N ASP A 67 3.23 12.03 -14.35
CA ASP A 67 4.38 11.20 -14.75
C ASP A 67 5.54 12.04 -15.31
N GLU A 68 5.24 13.08 -16.11
CA GLU A 68 6.24 14.00 -16.64
C GLU A 68 6.91 14.84 -15.54
N LEU A 69 6.11 15.36 -14.59
CA LEU A 69 6.61 16.18 -13.49
C LEU A 69 7.59 15.39 -12.59
N PHE A 70 7.21 14.14 -12.31
CA PHE A 70 7.97 13.22 -11.46
C PHE A 70 9.06 12.45 -12.22
N LEU A 71 9.25 12.72 -13.52
CA LEU A 71 10.29 12.05 -14.31
C LEU A 71 11.69 12.39 -13.77
N SER A 72 12.49 11.34 -13.53
CA SER A 72 13.86 11.45 -13.02
C SER A 72 14.86 10.69 -13.90
N GLN A 73 16.16 10.96 -13.76
CA GLN A 73 17.21 10.24 -14.51
C GLN A 73 17.31 8.76 -14.12
N LYS A 74 16.78 8.40 -12.94
CA LYS A 74 16.80 7.02 -12.43
C LYS A 74 15.53 6.25 -12.76
N ASN A 75 14.56 6.87 -13.43
CA ASN A 75 13.32 6.19 -13.77
C ASN A 75 13.58 4.96 -14.64
N LYS A 76 12.98 3.86 -14.24
CA LYS A 76 12.93 2.60 -14.97
C LYS A 76 11.48 2.33 -15.32
N LYS A 77 11.28 1.51 -16.35
CA LYS A 77 9.95 1.05 -16.78
C LYS A 77 9.88 -0.46 -16.62
N GLN A 78 8.67 -0.97 -16.54
CA GLN A 78 8.35 -2.38 -16.39
C GLN A 78 8.96 -2.97 -15.11
N LEU A 79 8.86 -2.22 -14.01
CA LEU A 79 9.35 -2.67 -12.69
C LEU A 79 8.37 -3.61 -11.99
N PHE A 80 7.07 -3.43 -12.24
CA PHE A 80 6.01 -4.18 -11.57
C PHE A 80 4.78 -4.32 -12.48
N ALA A 81 3.96 -5.33 -12.23
CA ALA A 81 2.70 -5.54 -12.94
C ALA A 81 1.73 -4.39 -12.65
N GLY A 82 1.10 -3.83 -13.70
CA GLY A 82 0.16 -2.72 -13.55
C GLY A 82 0.75 -1.32 -13.63
N GLU A 83 2.07 -1.20 -13.87
CA GLU A 83 2.73 0.10 -14.02
C GLU A 83 2.08 0.98 -15.10
N GLY A 84 1.89 2.26 -14.77
CA GLY A 84 1.23 3.25 -15.63
C GLY A 84 -0.29 3.35 -15.44
N TYR A 85 -0.87 2.59 -14.52
CA TYR A 85 -2.27 2.69 -14.12
C TYR A 85 -2.40 3.03 -12.64
N ILE A 86 -3.45 3.78 -12.30
CA ILE A 86 -3.68 4.14 -10.90
C ILE A 86 -4.06 2.89 -10.09
N LEU A 87 -3.82 2.94 -8.78
CA LEU A 87 -4.35 1.90 -7.89
C LEU A 87 -5.88 1.88 -7.93
N GLY A 88 -6.43 0.68 -8.11
CA GLY A 88 -7.86 0.43 -8.15
C GLY A 88 -8.50 0.41 -6.76
N GLU A 89 -9.70 -0.16 -6.69
CA GLU A 89 -10.47 -0.23 -5.46
C GLU A 89 -9.80 -1.18 -4.45
N PRO A 90 -9.54 -0.73 -3.21
CA PRO A 90 -8.89 -1.53 -2.19
C PRO A 90 -9.87 -2.53 -1.57
N ASN A 91 -9.36 -3.70 -1.21
CA ASN A 91 -10.11 -4.75 -0.52
C ASN A 91 -9.33 -5.18 0.73
N ILE A 92 -9.97 -5.12 1.90
CA ILE A 92 -9.42 -5.76 3.10
C ILE A 92 -9.40 -7.27 2.87
N VAL A 93 -8.22 -7.86 3.06
CA VAL A 93 -7.97 -9.28 2.87
C VAL A 93 -7.75 -9.98 4.20
N ASN A 94 -6.97 -9.39 5.09
CA ASN A 94 -6.67 -9.99 6.38
C ASN A 94 -6.49 -8.93 7.48
N ARG A 95 -6.49 -9.40 8.73
CA ARG A 95 -6.17 -8.63 9.92
C ARG A 95 -5.42 -9.53 10.90
N GLY A 96 -4.33 -9.03 11.46
CA GLY A 96 -3.52 -9.81 12.40
C GLY A 96 -2.42 -8.98 13.03
N ASP A 97 -1.57 -9.64 13.80
CA ASP A 97 -0.29 -9.09 14.21
C ASP A 97 0.75 -9.20 13.08
N SER A 98 1.94 -8.64 13.29
CA SER A 98 3.05 -8.68 12.33
C SER A 98 3.49 -10.10 11.91
N PHE A 99 3.16 -11.13 12.69
CA PHE A 99 3.46 -12.52 12.36
C PHE A 99 2.39 -13.19 11.50
N SER A 100 1.13 -12.77 11.63
CA SER A 100 -0.03 -13.46 11.05
C SER A 100 -0.69 -12.71 9.91
N VAL A 101 -0.47 -11.40 9.78
CA VAL A 101 -1.13 -10.58 8.76
C VAL A 101 -0.82 -11.05 7.33
N HIS A 102 0.41 -11.53 7.09
CA HIS A 102 0.85 -12.07 5.80
C HIS A 102 0.46 -13.55 5.57
N HIS A 103 0.00 -14.25 6.60
CA HIS A 103 -0.43 -15.64 6.48
C HIS A 103 -1.88 -15.72 6.00
N ILE A 104 -2.07 -15.68 4.68
CA ILE A 104 -3.36 -16.00 4.05
C ILE A 104 -3.41 -17.51 3.79
N PRO A 105 -4.34 -18.27 4.39
CA PRO A 105 -4.53 -19.68 4.04
C PRO A 105 -4.82 -19.84 2.55
N GLU A 106 -4.21 -20.82 1.86
CA GLU A 106 -4.44 -21.05 0.41
C GLU A 106 -5.92 -21.25 0.08
N GLU A 107 -6.67 -21.88 0.98
CA GLU A 107 -8.13 -22.07 0.88
C GLU A 107 -8.93 -20.74 0.84
N TRP A 108 -8.40 -19.64 1.39
CA TRP A 108 -9.05 -18.32 1.30
C TRP A 108 -8.79 -17.65 -0.05
N THR A 109 -7.59 -17.82 -0.62
CA THR A 109 -7.30 -17.34 -1.98
C THR A 109 -8.12 -18.06 -3.04
N ASP A 110 -8.40 -19.35 -2.83
CA ASP A 110 -9.10 -20.18 -3.81
C ASP A 110 -10.63 -20.12 -3.69
N ASP A 111 -11.22 -20.04 -2.48
CA ASP A 111 -12.68 -20.05 -2.33
C ASP A 111 -13.29 -18.67 -2.04
N PHE A 112 -12.69 -17.83 -1.19
CA PHE A 112 -13.30 -16.55 -0.78
C PHE A 112 -13.23 -15.51 -1.90
N PHE A 113 -12.07 -15.37 -2.55
CA PHE A 113 -11.89 -14.43 -3.65
C PHE A 113 -12.43 -14.94 -4.98
N ALA A 114 -12.50 -16.26 -5.20
CA ALA A 114 -12.98 -16.80 -6.48
C ALA A 114 -14.47 -16.56 -6.72
N VAL A 115 -15.28 -16.36 -5.68
CA VAL A 115 -16.71 -16.00 -5.83
C VAL A 115 -16.86 -14.65 -6.55
N ASP A 116 -16.03 -13.67 -6.18
CA ASP A 116 -16.13 -12.30 -6.73
C ASP A 116 -15.15 -12.05 -7.89
N ARG A 117 -14.03 -12.79 -7.95
CA ARG A 117 -12.91 -12.55 -8.88
C ARG A 117 -12.67 -13.70 -9.86
N GLY A 118 -13.46 -14.77 -9.75
CA GLY A 118 -13.38 -15.97 -10.58
C GLY A 118 -12.19 -16.89 -10.23
N PRO A 119 -12.15 -18.10 -10.81
CA PRO A 119 -11.20 -19.17 -10.45
C PRO A 119 -9.74 -18.89 -10.79
N ARG A 120 -9.43 -17.73 -11.41
CA ARG A 120 -8.07 -17.27 -11.69
C ARG A 120 -7.70 -15.96 -10.98
N GLY A 121 -8.66 -15.34 -10.28
CA GLY A 121 -8.50 -14.04 -9.63
C GLY A 121 -8.17 -14.13 -8.14
N GLY A 122 -7.69 -15.27 -7.65
CA GLY A 122 -7.47 -15.54 -6.23
C GLY A 122 -6.38 -14.69 -5.56
N ARG A 123 -5.66 -13.84 -6.31
CA ARG A 123 -4.63 -12.94 -5.79
C ARG A 123 -4.80 -11.53 -6.34
N PHE A 124 -4.49 -10.55 -5.51
CA PHE A 124 -4.38 -9.14 -5.91
C PHE A 124 -3.00 -8.87 -6.50
N THR A 125 -2.93 -7.88 -7.39
CA THR A 125 -1.68 -7.48 -8.05
C THR A 125 -0.74 -6.75 -7.08
N HIS A 126 -1.28 -5.84 -6.29
CA HIS A 126 -0.55 -5.04 -5.31
C HIS A 126 -1.09 -5.28 -3.90
N TRP A 127 -0.23 -5.04 -2.92
CA TRP A 127 -0.54 -5.22 -1.51
C TRP A 127 -0.16 -3.98 -0.70
N LEU A 128 -0.88 -3.78 0.40
CA LEU A 128 -0.52 -2.83 1.45
C LEU A 128 -0.82 -3.47 2.80
N HIS A 129 0.14 -3.42 3.71
CA HIS A 129 -0.12 -3.63 5.12
C HIS A 129 0.23 -2.40 5.95
N THR A 130 -0.32 -2.36 7.16
CA THR A 130 -0.12 -1.26 8.10
C THR A 130 0.80 -1.69 9.23
N HIS A 131 1.65 -0.79 9.70
CA HIS A 131 2.46 -0.97 10.91
C HIS A 131 1.95 -0.01 12.01
N PRO A 132 1.03 -0.45 12.89
CA PRO A 132 0.57 0.32 14.03
C PRO A 132 1.71 0.54 15.02
N ASN A 133 1.93 1.81 15.39
CA ASN A 133 3.02 2.25 16.24
C ASN A 133 4.42 1.81 15.79
N ALA A 134 4.63 1.65 14.48
CA ALA A 134 5.95 1.38 13.93
C ALA A 134 6.18 2.10 12.60
N VAL A 135 7.46 2.29 12.28
CA VAL A 135 7.92 2.90 11.02
C VAL A 135 7.51 2.07 9.81
N ALA A 136 7.36 2.74 8.66
CA ALA A 136 7.12 2.11 7.36
C ALA A 136 8.42 1.52 6.77
N ILE A 137 9.04 0.59 7.49
CA ILE A 137 10.25 -0.14 7.09
C ILE A 137 9.88 -1.62 6.98
N PRO A 138 10.27 -2.31 5.89
CA PRO A 138 9.97 -3.73 5.73
C PRO A 138 10.67 -4.56 6.80
N SER A 139 9.92 -5.45 7.41
CA SER A 139 10.48 -6.55 8.18
C SER A 139 11.12 -7.61 7.25
N GLY A 140 11.87 -8.55 7.81
CA GLY A 140 12.35 -9.70 7.03
C GLY A 140 11.22 -10.53 6.40
N ALA A 141 10.07 -10.64 7.08
CA ALA A 141 8.90 -11.33 6.55
C ALA A 141 8.27 -10.54 5.39
N ASP A 142 8.26 -9.21 5.47
CA ASP A 142 7.75 -8.33 4.41
C ASP A 142 8.63 -8.45 3.16
N ALA A 143 9.96 -8.47 3.35
CA ALA A 143 10.92 -8.63 2.26
C ALA A 143 10.78 -9.99 1.55
N ASP A 144 10.54 -11.06 2.33
CA ASP A 144 10.28 -12.40 1.80
C ASP A 144 8.94 -12.48 1.05
N ALA A 145 7.87 -11.90 1.62
CA ALA A 145 6.55 -11.85 0.99
C ALA A 145 6.58 -11.09 -0.33
N ALA A 146 7.29 -9.95 -0.38
CA ALA A 146 7.45 -9.14 -1.58
C ALA A 146 8.14 -9.89 -2.74
N GLN A 147 8.95 -10.92 -2.48
CA GLN A 147 9.56 -11.74 -3.56
C GLN A 147 8.54 -12.51 -4.41
N TYR A 148 7.33 -12.72 -3.87
CA TYR A 148 6.25 -13.47 -4.53
C TYR A 148 5.17 -12.55 -5.11
N THR A 149 5.33 -11.23 -5.01
CA THR A 149 4.39 -10.23 -5.51
C THR A 149 4.87 -9.71 -6.87
N GLU A 150 4.04 -9.85 -7.90
CA GLU A 150 4.35 -9.31 -9.24
C GLU A 150 4.17 -7.77 -9.31
N GLY A 151 3.29 -7.22 -8.48
CA GLY A 151 3.05 -5.78 -8.37
C GLY A 151 3.98 -5.11 -7.37
N ILE A 152 3.38 -4.39 -6.42
CA ILE A 152 4.11 -3.67 -5.37
C ILE A 152 3.59 -4.11 -4.02
N ASP A 153 4.48 -4.10 -3.03
CA ASP A 153 4.12 -4.26 -1.63
C ASP A 153 4.39 -2.94 -0.89
N MET A 154 3.41 -2.46 -0.15
CA MET A 154 3.40 -1.13 0.45
C MET A 154 3.21 -1.21 1.95
N ILE A 155 3.89 -0.34 2.69
CA ILE A 155 3.79 -0.28 4.15
C ILE A 155 3.29 1.08 4.57
N LEU A 156 2.28 1.09 5.42
CA LEU A 156 1.75 2.30 6.05
C LEU A 156 2.01 2.27 7.56
N GLY A 157 3.07 2.96 7.98
CA GLY A 157 3.35 3.19 9.39
C GLY A 157 2.41 4.22 10.00
N ILE A 158 1.80 3.90 11.14
CA ILE A 158 0.79 4.76 11.79
C ILE A 158 1.09 4.91 13.26
N GLN A 159 1.47 6.13 13.67
CA GLN A 159 1.52 6.49 15.07
C GLN A 159 0.13 6.93 15.55
N PHE A 160 -0.34 6.39 16.68
CA PHE A 160 -1.66 6.73 17.22
C PHE A 160 -1.65 7.00 18.73
N SER A 161 -2.65 7.76 19.19
CA SER A 161 -2.83 8.14 20.60
C SER A 161 -4.31 7.94 21.03
N PRO A 162 -4.61 7.45 22.25
CA PRO A 162 -3.66 6.97 23.26
C PRO A 162 -2.85 5.79 22.73
N GLU A 163 -1.57 5.73 23.13
CA GLU A 163 -0.70 4.63 22.72
C GLU A 163 -1.34 3.31 23.15
N GLY A 164 -1.33 2.33 22.24
CA GLY A 164 -1.79 0.98 22.54
C GLY A 164 -0.86 0.28 23.53
N ILE A 165 -0.84 -1.05 23.52
CA ILE A 165 0.04 -1.83 24.40
C ILE A 165 1.52 -1.59 24.08
N TYR A 166 1.83 -1.24 22.82
CA TYR A 166 3.18 -1.02 22.33
C TYR A 166 3.41 0.48 22.03
N PRO A 167 4.52 1.07 22.52
CA PRO A 167 4.93 2.44 22.17
C PRO A 167 5.41 2.50 20.71
N TRP A 168 5.63 3.72 20.20
CA TRP A 168 6.24 3.91 18.89
C TRP A 168 7.62 3.22 18.81
N PHE A 169 7.84 2.45 17.74
CA PHE A 169 9.04 1.64 17.54
C PHE A 169 9.76 2.03 16.24
N ASP A 170 10.98 2.58 16.38
CA ASP A 170 11.85 3.02 15.28
C ASP A 170 12.98 2.02 14.95
N ASP A 171 13.34 1.11 15.87
CA ASP A 171 14.48 0.19 15.75
C ASP A 171 14.12 -1.08 14.96
N VAL A 172 13.63 -0.92 13.73
CA VAL A 172 13.41 -2.02 12.78
C VAL A 172 14.56 -2.03 11.76
N GLU A 173 15.36 -3.09 11.72
CA GLU A 173 16.29 -3.31 10.60
C GLU A 173 15.48 -3.77 9.38
N GLY A 174 15.63 -3.07 8.25
CA GLY A 174 15.01 -3.41 6.96
C GLY A 174 15.99 -3.37 5.80
#